data_AF-X1EZ48-F1
#
_entry.id   AF-X1EZ48-F1
#
_cell.length_a   1.000
_cell.length_b   1.000
_cell.length_c   1.000
_cell.angle_alpha   90.00
_cell.angle_beta   90.00
_cell.angle_gamma   90.00
#
_symmetry.space_group_name_H-M   'P 1'
#
loop_
_entity.id
_entity.type
_entity.pdbx_description
1 polymer ?
#
loop_
_entity_poly.entity_id
_entity_poly.type
_entity_poly.pdbx_seq_one_letter_code
_entity_poly.pdbx_strand_id
1 'polypeptide(L)'
;WRYFRKPEDNYVVYAIYLNINLKGYIVLKIEDRFDLTIGLIVDIITDPSNIVYQHYLIKYAILYFKNKNIDIISVIMFPHWRYYKSLIRNKFVKIIKILFPEEMYFGVRKNIETIDFQLIKNPKNWYLTWGDTDVV
;
A
#
# COMPACT_ATOMS: atom_id res chain seq x y z
N TRP A 1 -7.93 9.11 -11.79
CA TRP A 1 -9.39 8.93 -11.59
C TRP A 1 -9.66 8.15 -10.30
N ARG A 2 -9.02 6.99 -10.09
CA ARG A 2 -9.25 6.10 -8.95
C ARG A 2 -9.29 6.80 -7.58
N TYR A 3 -8.28 7.60 -7.25
CA TYR A 3 -8.16 8.22 -5.91
C TYR A 3 -8.72 9.64 -5.79
N PHE A 4 -9.09 10.28 -6.90
CA PHE A 4 -9.46 11.71 -6.92
C PHE A 4 -10.85 11.98 -7.50
N ARG A 5 -11.44 11.00 -8.21
CA ARG A 5 -12.75 11.12 -8.88
C ARG A 5 -13.71 10.01 -8.45
N LYS A 6 -13.45 9.35 -7.32
CA LYS A 6 -14.36 8.38 -6.70
C LYS A 6 -14.86 8.99 -5.39
N PRO A 7 -15.93 9.81 -5.44
CA PRO A 7 -16.37 10.62 -4.30
C PRO A 7 -16.92 9.77 -3.14
N GLU A 8 -17.31 8.53 -3.42
CA GLU A 8 -17.79 7.57 -2.43
C GLU A 8 -16.68 7.10 -1.48
N ASP A 9 -15.42 7.19 -1.92
CA ASP A 9 -14.26 6.82 -1.13
C ASP A 9 -13.51 8.05 -0.63
N ASN A 10 -13.32 8.11 0.69
CA ASN A 10 -12.58 9.19 1.36
C ASN A 10 -11.07 8.95 1.31
N TYR A 11 -10.51 8.84 0.10
CA TYR A 11 -9.06 8.77 -0.08
C TYR A 11 -8.40 10.09 0.29
N VAL A 12 -7.25 10.00 0.94
CA VAL A 12 -6.36 11.14 1.19
C VAL A 12 -5.01 10.85 0.56
N VAL A 13 -4.52 11.77 -0.27
CA VAL A 13 -3.25 11.62 -0.98
C VAL A 13 -2.25 12.64 -0.46
N TYR A 14 -1.08 12.15 -0.02
CA TYR A 14 0.06 12.99 0.31
C TYR A 14 1.20 12.77 -0.69
N ALA A 15 1.95 13.81 -0.97
CA ALA A 15 3.05 13.77 -1.91
C ALA A 15 4.26 14.54 -1.37
N ILE A 16 5.45 14.07 -1.72
CA ILE A 16 6.71 14.79 -1.47
C ILE A 16 7.13 15.45 -2.76
N TYR A 17 7.35 16.76 -2.70
CA TYR A 17 7.96 17.53 -3.78
C TYR A 17 9.33 18.02 -3.35
N LEU A 18 10.28 17.96 -4.29
CA LEU A 18 11.54 18.69 -4.20
C LEU A 18 11.52 19.76 -5.28
N ASN A 19 11.32 21.01 -4.87
CA ASN A 19 10.91 22.11 -5.76
C ASN A 19 9.62 21.74 -6.50
N ILE A 20 9.68 21.65 -7.84
CA ILE A 20 8.55 21.26 -8.70
C ILE A 20 8.49 19.74 -8.99
N ASN A 21 9.51 18.99 -8.57
CA ASN A 21 9.63 17.58 -8.94
C ASN A 21 8.94 16.68 -7.91
N LEU A 22 7.99 15.88 -8.37
CA LEU A 22 7.35 14.84 -7.56
C LEU A 22 8.38 13.75 -7.23
N LYS A 23 8.60 13.51 -5.94
CA LYS A 23 9.52 12.50 -5.41
C LYS A 23 8.83 11.28 -4.84
N GLY A 24 7.51 11.34 -4.68
CA GLY A 24 6.70 10.21 -4.32
C GLY A 24 5.35 10.62 -3.80
N TYR A 25 4.45 9.66 -3.70
CA TYR A 25 3.13 9.82 -3.13
C TYR A 25 2.76 8.62 -2.27
N ILE A 26 1.79 8.83 -1.39
CA ILE A 26 1.12 7.80 -0.62
C ILE A 26 -0.37 8.09 -0.62
N VAL A 27 -1.18 7.05 -0.77
CA VAL A 27 -2.64 7.11 -0.75
C VAL A 27 -3.12 6.40 0.49
N LEU A 28 -4.00 7.07 1.25
CA LEU A 28 -4.55 6.59 2.50
C LEU A 28 -6.06 6.50 2.41
N LYS A 29 -6.66 5.57 3.14
CA LYS A 29 -8.11 5.48 3.35
C LYS A 29 -8.36 5.08 4.80
N ILE A 30 -9.51 5.48 5.33
CA ILE A 30 -10.02 5.01 6.62
C ILE A 30 -11.34 4.29 6.32
N GLU A 31 -11.54 3.15 6.95
CA GLU A 31 -12.77 2.35 6.85
C GLU A 31 -13.07 1.67 8.18
N ASP A 32 -14.35 1.41 8.43
CA ASP A 32 -14.80 0.68 9.62
C ASP A 32 -15.08 -0.77 9.23
N ARG A 33 -14.44 -1.73 9.91
CA ARG A 33 -14.71 -3.18 9.75
C ARG A 33 -14.54 -3.91 11.08
N PHE A 34 -15.42 -4.87 11.37
CA PHE A 34 -15.33 -5.72 12.57
C PHE A 34 -15.22 -4.91 13.87
N ASP A 35 -16.00 -3.83 13.99
CA ASP A 35 -15.97 -2.88 15.12
C ASP A 35 -14.60 -2.19 15.35
N LEU A 36 -13.74 -2.20 14.33
CA LEU A 36 -12.45 -1.51 14.31
C LEU A 36 -12.44 -0.42 13.24
N THR A 37 -11.81 0.70 13.57
CA THR A 37 -11.46 1.75 12.62
C THR A 37 -10.10 1.41 12.03
N ILE A 38 -10.06 1.10 10.73
CA ILE A 38 -8.86 0.63 10.04
C ILE A 38 -8.32 1.74 9.12
N GLY A 39 -7.04 2.06 9.27
CA GLY A 39 -6.30 2.93 8.37
C GLY A 39 -5.56 2.10 7.33
N LEU A 40 -5.88 2.29 6.04
CA LEU A 40 -5.25 1.60 4.94
C LEU A 40 -4.17 2.48 4.30
N ILE A 41 -2.93 1.98 4.22
CA ILE A 41 -1.98 2.49 3.23
C ILE A 41 -2.37 1.83 1.90
N VAL A 42 -3.13 2.57 1.10
CA VAL A 42 -3.75 2.09 -0.13
C VAL A 42 -2.71 1.85 -1.22
N ASP A 43 -1.83 2.83 -1.43
CA ASP A 43 -0.77 2.75 -2.43
C ASP A 43 0.40 3.65 -2.00
N ILE A 44 1.62 3.34 -2.46
CA ILE A 44 2.82 4.13 -2.21
C ILE A 44 3.78 4.00 -3.39
N ILE A 45 4.21 5.11 -3.97
CA ILE A 45 5.27 5.11 -4.98
C ILE A 45 6.26 6.22 -4.64
N THR A 46 7.56 5.89 -4.68
CA THR A 46 8.64 6.87 -4.43
C THR A 46 9.74 6.76 -5.45
N ASP A 47 10.42 7.88 -5.69
CA ASP A 47 11.64 7.94 -6.50
C ASP A 47 12.65 6.90 -5.98
N PRO A 48 13.04 5.92 -6.82
CA PRO A 48 13.85 4.83 -6.35
C PRO A 48 15.27 5.24 -5.97
N SER A 49 15.75 6.39 -6.47
CA SER A 49 17.10 6.89 -6.21
C SER A 49 17.36 7.27 -4.75
N ASN A 50 16.30 7.54 -3.96
CA ASN A 50 16.46 7.97 -2.59
C ASN A 50 15.44 7.32 -1.64
N ILE A 51 15.94 6.54 -0.70
CA ILE A 51 15.16 5.79 0.29
C ILE A 51 14.50 6.69 1.35
N VAL A 52 14.93 7.94 1.47
CA VAL A 52 14.40 8.86 2.49
C VAL A 52 12.93 9.19 2.22
N TYR A 53 12.52 9.28 0.95
CA TYR A 53 11.15 9.64 0.58
C TYR A 53 10.12 8.61 1.08
N GLN A 54 10.41 7.30 0.96
CA GLN A 54 9.52 6.28 1.49
C GLN A 54 9.41 6.31 3.01
N HIS A 55 10.51 6.64 3.71
CA HIS A 55 10.50 6.73 5.16
C HIS A 55 9.64 7.90 5.63
N TYR A 56 9.76 9.05 4.96
CA TYR A 56 8.93 10.22 5.27
C TYR A 56 7.45 9.98 5.01
N LEU A 57 7.08 9.40 3.86
CA LEU A 57 5.68 9.12 3.56
C LEU A 57 5.07 8.10 4.54
N ILE A 58 5.79 7.02 4.86
CA ILE A 58 5.29 6.01 5.81
C ILE A 58 5.13 6.63 7.21
N LYS A 59 6.11 7.41 7.69
CA LYS A 59 5.98 8.12 8.97
C LYS A 59 4.81 9.10 8.98
N TYR A 60 4.61 9.82 7.89
CA TYR A 60 3.52 10.78 7.77
C TYR A 60 2.16 10.07 7.79
N ALA A 61 2.03 8.94 7.10
CA ALA A 61 0.81 8.12 7.14
C ALA A 61 0.49 7.62 8.56
N ILE A 62 1.50 7.13 9.28
CA ILE A 62 1.32 6.71 10.68
C ILE A 62 0.86 7.88 11.55
N LEU A 63 1.45 9.06 11.39
CA LEU A 63 1.04 10.26 12.13
C LEU A 63 -0.40 10.67 11.79
N TYR A 64 -0.75 10.64 10.50
CA TYR A 64 -2.10 10.92 10.04
C TYR A 64 -3.13 9.99 10.70
N PHE A 65 -2.90 8.68 10.69
CA PHE A 65 -3.79 7.71 11.31
C PHE A 65 -3.82 7.83 12.84
N LYS A 66 -2.68 8.09 13.48
CA LYS A 66 -2.62 8.32 14.92
C LYS A 66 -3.47 9.52 15.34
N ASN A 67 -3.42 10.62 14.58
CA ASN A 67 -4.23 11.81 14.85
C ASN A 67 -5.73 11.59 14.62
N LYS A 68 -6.10 10.50 13.95
CA LYS A 68 -7.48 10.08 13.70
C LYS A 68 -7.95 8.98 14.65
N ASN A 69 -7.16 8.62 15.66
CA ASN A 69 -7.45 7.55 16.62
C ASN A 69 -7.81 6.21 15.96
N ILE A 70 -7.09 5.86 14.89
CA ILE A 70 -7.24 4.59 14.20
C ILE A 70 -6.74 3.43 15.06
N ASP A 71 -7.48 2.32 15.08
CA ASP A 71 -7.15 1.13 15.86
C ASP A 71 -6.01 0.32 15.21
N ILE A 72 -6.08 0.13 13.90
CA ILE A 72 -5.12 -0.69 13.14
C ILE A 72 -4.72 0.01 11.84
N ILE A 73 -3.42 -0.01 11.52
CA ILE A 73 -2.93 0.40 10.20
C ILE A 73 -2.57 -0.85 9.39
N SER A 74 -3.18 -1.00 8.22
CA SER A 74 -2.98 -2.14 7.32
C SER A 74 -2.29 -1.73 6.02
N VAL A 75 -1.47 -2.64 5.50
CA VAL A 75 -0.73 -2.49 4.24
C VAL A 75 -0.49 -3.86 3.61
N ILE A 76 -0.71 -3.97 2.30
CA ILE A 76 -0.23 -5.11 1.50
C ILE A 76 1.15 -4.74 0.98
N MET A 77 2.16 -5.52 1.35
CA MET A 77 3.53 -5.31 0.87
C MET A 77 4.34 -6.61 0.86
N PHE A 78 4.87 -6.99 -0.30
CA PHE A 78 5.78 -8.13 -0.34
C PHE A 78 7.15 -7.81 0.28
N PRO A 79 7.81 -8.80 0.92
CA PRO A 79 9.11 -8.60 1.58
C PRO A 79 10.25 -8.13 0.67
N HIS A 80 10.17 -8.40 -0.64
CA HIS A 80 11.20 -8.03 -1.60
C HIS A 80 11.12 -6.57 -2.05
N TRP A 81 10.00 -5.88 -1.82
CA TRP A 81 9.85 -4.47 -2.17
C TRP A 81 10.56 -3.57 -1.16
N ARG A 82 11.10 -2.45 -1.68
CA ARG A 82 11.89 -1.46 -0.94
C ARG A 82 11.20 -0.91 0.31
N TYR A 83 9.86 -0.86 0.31
CA TYR A 83 9.05 -0.31 1.39
C TYR A 83 9.03 -1.21 2.63
N TYR A 84 9.20 -2.52 2.46
CA TYR A 84 9.08 -3.50 3.54
C TYR A 84 10.00 -3.20 4.73
N LYS A 85 11.28 -2.88 4.47
CA LYS A 85 12.24 -2.53 5.53
C LYS A 85 11.81 -1.29 6.33
N SER A 86 11.19 -0.31 5.66
CA SER A 86 10.68 0.89 6.33
C SER A 86 9.45 0.59 7.19
N LEU A 87 8.57 -0.29 6.72
CA LEU A 87 7.40 -0.75 7.49
C LEU A 87 7.85 -1.48 8.77
N ILE A 88 8.78 -2.43 8.67
CA ILE A 88 9.32 -3.15 9.85
C ILE A 88 9.97 -2.19 10.86
N ARG A 89 10.74 -1.19 10.39
CA ARG A 89 11.32 -0.15 11.26
C ARG A 89 10.26 0.66 12.02
N ASN A 90 9.08 0.81 11.42
CA ASN A 90 7.93 1.48 12.02
C ASN A 90 6.97 0.49 12.72
N LYS A 91 7.46 -0.69 13.14
CA LYS A 91 6.73 -1.68 13.95
C LYS A 91 5.52 -2.31 13.27
N PHE A 92 5.43 -2.24 11.95
CA PHE A 92 4.51 -3.12 11.22
C PHE A 92 4.96 -4.57 11.41
N VAL A 93 4.01 -5.43 11.73
CA VAL A 93 4.23 -6.86 11.90
C VAL A 93 3.41 -7.62 10.86
N LYS A 94 3.93 -8.75 10.39
CA LYS A 94 3.16 -9.63 9.53
C LYS A 94 2.04 -10.23 10.38
N ILE A 95 0.80 -10.10 9.92
CA ILE A 95 -0.34 -10.69 10.61
C ILE A 95 -0.19 -12.23 10.64
N ILE A 96 -0.41 -12.82 11.81
CA ILE A 96 -0.39 -14.26 11.99
C ILE A 96 -1.70 -14.82 11.42
N LYS A 97 -1.65 -15.91 10.65
CA LYS A 97 -2.83 -16.51 9.99
C LYS A 97 -4.02 -16.77 10.92
N ILE A 98 -3.77 -16.96 12.22
CA ILE A 98 -4.83 -17.16 13.23
C ILE A 98 -5.72 -15.91 13.37
N LEU A 99 -5.15 -14.72 13.25
CA LEU A 99 -5.87 -13.44 13.37
C LEU A 99 -6.51 -12.99 12.05
N PHE A 100 -6.07 -13.56 10.93
CA PHE A 100 -6.61 -13.27 9.60
C PHE A 100 -6.64 -14.57 8.80
N PRO A 101 -7.69 -15.40 9.02
CA PRO A 101 -7.76 -16.73 8.42
C PRO A 101 -8.06 -16.68 6.92
N GLU A 102 -8.53 -15.54 6.40
CA GLU A 102 -8.83 -15.38 4.98
C GLU A 102 -7.54 -15.28 4.14
N GLU A 103 -7.43 -16.16 3.17
CA GLU A 103 -6.36 -16.12 2.17
C GLU A 103 -6.70 -15.11 1.07
N MET A 104 -5.77 -14.19 0.81
CA MET A 104 -5.89 -13.28 -0.33
C MET A 104 -5.31 -13.93 -1.58
N TYR A 105 -6.15 -14.15 -2.58
CA TYR A 105 -5.75 -14.70 -3.87
C TYR A 105 -5.48 -13.59 -4.87
N PHE A 106 -4.40 -13.74 -5.65
CA PHE A 106 -4.08 -12.85 -6.76
C PHE A 106 -4.12 -13.65 -8.07
N GLY A 107 -5.07 -13.30 -8.94
CA GLY A 107 -5.23 -13.92 -10.25
C GLY A 107 -4.54 -13.11 -11.35
N VAL A 108 -3.87 -13.78 -12.28
CA VAL A 108 -3.27 -13.14 -13.45
C VAL A 108 -3.78 -13.78 -14.73
N ARG A 109 -4.13 -12.95 -15.71
CA ARG A 109 -4.43 -13.37 -17.07
C ARG A 109 -3.37 -12.86 -18.04
N LYS A 110 -2.87 -13.75 -18.88
CA LYS A 110 -1.99 -13.42 -20.00
C LYS A 110 -2.84 -13.08 -21.22
N ASN A 111 -2.72 -11.85 -21.72
CA ASN A 111 -3.42 -11.39 -22.93
C ASN A 111 -2.57 -11.45 -24.21
N ILE A 112 -1.25 -11.58 -24.06
CA ILE A 112 -0.28 -11.63 -25.16
C ILE A 112 0.45 -12.97 -25.09
N GLU A 113 0.28 -13.83 -26.09
CA GLU A 113 0.83 -15.19 -26.12
C GLU A 113 2.36 -15.26 -26.05
N THR A 114 3.06 -14.21 -26.46
CA THR A 114 4.53 -14.18 -26.46
C THR A 114 5.16 -13.89 -25.10
N ILE A 115 4.40 -13.41 -24.11
CA ILE A 115 4.94 -13.13 -22.77
C ILE A 115 5.29 -14.45 -22.07
N ASP A 116 6.51 -14.57 -21.56
CA ASP A 116 6.92 -15.74 -20.79
C ASP A 116 6.02 -15.92 -19.54
N PHE A 117 5.42 -17.09 -19.42
CA PHE A 117 4.55 -17.43 -18.31
C PHE A 117 5.31 -17.53 -16.97
N GLN A 118 6.62 -17.80 -16.99
CA GLN A 118 7.44 -17.80 -15.78
C GLN A 118 7.62 -16.40 -15.20
N LEU A 119 7.67 -15.36 -16.04
CA LEU A 119 7.68 -13.97 -15.57
C LEU A 119 6.40 -13.64 -14.81
N ILE A 120 5.25 -14.11 -15.30
CA ILE A 120 3.94 -13.89 -14.69
C ILE A 120 3.81 -14.66 -13.38
N LYS A 121 4.26 -15.92 -13.33
CA LYS A 121 4.14 -16.76 -12.13
C LYS A 121 5.04 -16.31 -10.98
N ASN A 122 6.10 -15.54 -11.24
CA ASN A 122 7.04 -15.12 -10.21
C ASN A 122 6.47 -13.94 -9.39
N PRO A 123 6.15 -14.11 -8.09
CA PRO A 123 5.61 -13.04 -7.26
C PRO A 123 6.56 -11.86 -7.09
N LYS A 124 7.87 -12.05 -7.32
CA LYS A 124 8.87 -10.98 -7.23
C LYS A 124 8.73 -9.92 -8.33
N ASN A 125 7.97 -10.22 -9.37
CA ASN A 125 7.74 -9.31 -10.48
C ASN A 125 6.48 -8.45 -10.28
N TRP A 126 5.72 -8.67 -9.19
CA TRP A 126 4.45 -8.01 -8.94
C TRP A 126 4.54 -7.01 -7.80
N TYR A 127 4.18 -5.77 -8.09
CA TYR A 127 3.93 -4.75 -7.09
C TYR A 127 2.43 -4.72 -6.82
N LEU A 128 2.02 -5.17 -5.63
CA LEU A 128 0.62 -5.26 -5.22
C LEU A 128 0.41 -4.48 -3.93
N THR A 129 -0.69 -3.76 -3.89
CA THR A 129 -1.12 -2.89 -2.79
C THR A 129 -2.63 -3.05 -2.55
N TRP A 130 -3.16 -2.41 -1.52
CA TRP A 130 -4.61 -2.35 -1.32
C TRP A 130 -5.32 -1.67 -2.50
N GLY A 131 -4.64 -0.74 -3.19
CA GLY A 131 -5.11 -0.08 -4.40
C GLY A 131 -5.38 -1.02 -5.57
N ASP A 132 -4.90 -2.27 -5.53
CA ASP A 132 -5.11 -3.30 -6.56
C ASP A 132 -6.28 -4.24 -6.25
N THR A 133 -6.95 -4.04 -5.11
CA THR A 133 -8.14 -4.81 -4.74
C THR A 133 -9.42 -4.05 -5.09
N ASP A 134 -10.46 -4.78 -5.52
CA ASP A 134 -11.78 -4.20 -5.81
C ASP A 134 -12.67 -4.10 -4.55
N VAL A 135 -12.19 -4.59 -3.41
CA VAL A 135 -12.93 -4.67 -2.13
C VAL A 135 -12.51 -3.57 -1.15
N VAL A 136 -12.04 -2.43 -1.68
CA VAL A 136 -11.80 -1.22 -0.87
C VAL A 136 -12.98 -0.29 -0.99
#